data_AF-A0A1H0NYP8-F1
#
_entry.id   AF-A0A1H0NYP8-F1
#
_cell.length_a   1.000
_cell.length_b   1.000
_cell.length_c   1.000
_cell.angle_alpha   90.00
_cell.angle_beta   90.00
_cell.angle_gamma   90.00
#
_symmetry.space_group_name_H-M   'P 1'
#
loop_
_entity.id
_entity.type
_entity.pdbx_description
1 polymer ?
#
loop_
_entity_poly.entity_id
_entity_poly.type
_entity_poly.pdbx_seq_one_letter_code
_entity_poly.pdbx_strand_id
1 'polypeptide(L)'
;MLAVLALRAPDRVRQELLRSSVMRPDVAHGALQTAVTRARRVVAITDDPYGFAEQVTSDLVRFRDAYQEAITDPSPESVQRALALWGAGPLPRLRAVPEVRELVGLQEELVRLQLRIRRRRLLIVDDQIGDRLRALFGEHDATVISSLQQFWDLKDDLGIFDLALVDLHLQVDNVDQEGLVIVDHLARETSLPAILMTVQPAPGTDLQKVMRDYHLVSYVVKGAANTALRDAVGDALSTDPDAALLKRLGDGLPDRVRKAEKRLTARGAARAEFAKLEMDVERLWSVFTKGSLPLVQETVRAFDSLYGDPRV
;
A
#
# COMPACT_ATOMS: atom_id res chain seq x y z
N MET A 1 -26.71 16.78 2.67
CA MET A 1 -26.61 17.35 1.31
C MET A 1 -27.87 17.25 0.46
N LEU A 2 -28.44 16.07 0.14
CA LEU A 2 -29.73 16.01 -0.60
C LEU A 2 -30.89 16.71 0.12
N ALA A 3 -30.94 16.63 1.45
CA ALA A 3 -31.92 17.39 2.24
C ALA A 3 -31.71 18.92 2.15
N VAL A 4 -30.46 19.38 1.95
CA VAL A 4 -30.08 20.79 1.82
C VAL A 4 -30.34 21.31 0.40
N LEU A 5 -30.10 20.48 -0.62
CA LEU A 5 -30.45 20.77 -2.02
C LEU A 5 -31.98 20.77 -2.24
N ALA A 6 -32.71 19.88 -1.57
CA ALA A 6 -34.17 19.84 -1.61
C ALA A 6 -34.83 21.06 -0.94
N LEU A 7 -34.18 21.64 0.08
CA LEU A 7 -34.65 22.87 0.75
C LEU A 7 -34.35 24.15 -0.05
N ARG A 8 -33.49 24.08 -1.08
CA ARG A 8 -33.09 25.22 -1.92
C ARG A 8 -33.75 25.27 -3.30
N ALA A 9 -34.67 24.37 -3.66
CA ALA A 9 -35.36 24.44 -4.95
C ALA A 9 -36.44 25.56 -4.93
N PRO A 10 -36.31 26.64 -5.75
CA PRO A 10 -37.21 27.80 -5.71
C PRO A 10 -38.56 27.55 -6.39
N ASP A 11 -38.80 26.36 -6.96
CA ASP A 11 -39.98 26.04 -7.75
C ASP A 11 -40.67 24.76 -7.23
N ARG A 12 -41.99 24.83 -7.05
CA ARG A 12 -42.85 23.73 -6.58
C ARG A 12 -42.71 22.49 -7.46
N VAL A 13 -42.47 22.67 -8.76
CA VAL A 13 -42.32 21.57 -9.73
C VAL A 13 -41.02 20.79 -9.49
N ARG A 14 -39.92 21.46 -9.12
CA ARG A 14 -38.64 20.79 -8.78
C ARG A 14 -38.69 20.09 -7.43
N GLN A 15 -39.43 20.64 -6.46
CA GLN A 15 -39.68 19.97 -5.19
C GLN A 15 -40.48 18.68 -5.39
N GLU A 16 -41.45 18.68 -6.30
CA GLU A 16 -42.27 17.51 -6.62
C GLU A 16 -41.50 16.47 -7.44
N LEU A 17 -40.61 16.89 -8.35
CA LEU A 17 -39.68 16.01 -9.09
C LEU A 17 -38.64 15.34 -8.17
N LEU A 18 -38.13 16.05 -7.15
CA LEU A 18 -37.24 15.46 -6.14
C LEU A 18 -37.99 14.53 -5.20
N ARG A 19 -39.25 14.84 -4.84
CA ARG A 19 -40.14 13.92 -4.11
C ARG A 19 -40.43 12.64 -4.89
N SER A 20 -40.71 12.74 -6.19
CA SER A 20 -40.99 11.58 -7.05
C SER A 20 -39.73 10.77 -7.34
N SER A 21 -38.55 11.40 -7.41
CA SER A 21 -37.26 10.71 -7.53
C SER A 21 -36.85 9.95 -6.26
N VAL A 22 -37.34 10.37 -5.08
CA VAL A 22 -37.17 9.68 -3.79
C VAL A 22 -38.19 8.56 -3.61
N MET A 23 -39.26 8.53 -4.40
CA MET A 23 -40.32 7.53 -4.38
C MET A 23 -40.19 6.58 -5.58
N ARG A 24 -39.19 5.70 -5.55
CA ARG A 24 -39.37 4.34 -6.09
C ARG A 24 -39.48 3.36 -4.92
N PRO A 25 -40.57 2.59 -4.85
CA PRO A 25 -40.83 1.71 -3.73
C PRO A 25 -40.03 0.44 -3.97
N ASP A 26 -38.81 0.38 -3.44
CA ASP A 26 -38.45 -0.80 -2.65
C ASP A 26 -37.13 -0.61 -1.92
N VAL A 27 -37.20 -0.91 -0.62
CA VAL A 27 -36.12 -1.06 0.36
C VAL A 27 -35.37 0.24 0.75
N ALA A 28 -35.77 0.79 1.91
CA ALA A 28 -35.00 1.65 2.86
C ALA A 28 -35.75 2.92 3.37
N HIS A 29 -37.07 2.82 3.55
CA HIS A 29 -37.92 3.93 4.01
C HIS A 29 -37.60 4.44 5.43
N GLY A 30 -37.14 3.59 6.35
CA GLY A 30 -36.91 4.00 7.75
C GLY A 30 -35.74 4.96 7.95
N ALA A 31 -34.58 4.71 7.32
CA ALA A 31 -33.36 5.49 7.58
C ALA A 31 -33.34 6.85 6.88
N LEU A 32 -33.99 6.98 5.71
CA LEU A 32 -34.15 8.27 5.03
C LEU A 32 -35.23 9.13 5.70
N GLN A 33 -36.39 8.56 6.07
CA GLN A 33 -37.37 9.29 6.88
C GLN A 33 -36.81 9.68 8.24
N THR A 34 -36.03 8.84 8.90
CA THR A 34 -35.40 9.18 10.18
C THR A 34 -34.36 10.28 10.02
N ALA A 35 -33.53 10.25 8.97
CA ALA A 35 -32.55 11.30 8.70
C ALA A 35 -33.20 12.64 8.30
N VAL A 36 -34.27 12.62 7.51
CA VAL A 36 -35.05 13.81 7.13
C VAL A 36 -35.82 14.35 8.34
N THR A 37 -36.38 13.48 9.18
CA THR A 37 -37.07 13.86 10.42
C THR A 37 -36.08 14.38 11.48
N ARG A 38 -34.86 13.83 11.58
CA ARG A 38 -33.78 14.39 12.42
C ARG A 38 -33.30 15.74 11.90
N ALA A 39 -33.08 15.87 10.59
CA ALA A 39 -32.69 17.15 9.99
C ALA A 39 -33.79 18.21 10.18
N ARG A 40 -35.06 17.84 10.02
CA ARG A 40 -36.21 18.71 10.34
C ARG A 40 -36.30 19.03 11.82
N ARG A 41 -36.02 18.10 12.73
CA ARG A 41 -35.96 18.37 14.18
C ARG A 41 -34.81 19.31 14.52
N VAL A 42 -33.63 19.14 13.95
CA VAL A 42 -32.48 20.02 14.20
C VAL A 42 -32.75 21.42 13.64
N VAL A 43 -33.29 21.54 12.43
CA VAL A 43 -33.73 22.82 11.83
C VAL A 43 -34.92 23.45 12.57
N ALA A 44 -35.73 22.66 13.28
CA ALA A 44 -36.80 23.16 14.15
C ALA A 44 -36.33 23.46 15.59
N ILE A 45 -35.14 23.01 15.98
CA ILE A 45 -34.51 23.28 17.28
C ILE A 45 -33.60 24.51 17.19
N THR A 46 -33.03 24.78 16.02
CA THR A 46 -32.34 26.03 15.72
C THR A 46 -33.30 26.95 14.99
N ASP A 47 -33.74 28.05 15.61
CA ASP A 47 -34.63 29.07 15.01
C ASP A 47 -34.05 29.79 13.77
N ASP A 48 -32.87 29.38 13.30
CA ASP A 48 -32.19 29.97 12.16
C ASP A 48 -31.77 28.92 11.11
N PRO A 49 -32.68 28.57 10.17
CA PRO A 49 -32.35 27.72 9.02
C PRO A 49 -31.30 28.35 8.09
N TYR A 50 -31.09 29.67 8.16
CA TYR A 50 -30.09 30.38 7.38
C TYR A 50 -28.69 30.15 7.97
N GLY A 51 -28.53 30.22 9.29
CA GLY A 51 -27.28 29.93 9.99
C GLY A 51 -26.76 28.51 9.75
N PHE A 52 -27.63 27.49 9.71
CA PHE A 52 -27.23 26.12 9.37
C PHE A 52 -26.78 25.99 7.91
N ALA A 53 -27.50 26.63 6.98
CA ALA A 53 -27.13 26.62 5.56
C ALA A 53 -25.82 27.38 5.29
N GLU A 54 -25.58 28.47 6.03
CA GLU A 54 -24.34 29.24 6.01
C GLU A 54 -23.17 28.41 6.54
N GLN A 55 -23.35 27.69 7.65
CA GLN A 55 -22.32 26.82 8.24
C GLN A 55 -21.90 25.69 7.28
N VAL A 56 -22.86 25.00 6.65
CA VAL A 56 -22.56 23.95 5.66
C VAL A 56 -21.88 24.50 4.41
N THR A 57 -22.29 25.70 3.94
CA THR A 57 -21.63 26.35 2.80
C THR A 57 -20.20 26.76 3.17
N SER A 58 -19.99 27.25 4.39
CA SER A 58 -18.68 27.61 4.93
C SER A 58 -17.73 26.42 4.98
N ASP A 59 -18.18 25.25 5.44
CA ASP A 59 -17.33 24.05 5.51
C ASP A 59 -16.91 23.53 4.13
N LEU A 60 -17.79 23.64 3.13
CA LEU A 60 -17.46 23.27 1.74
C LEU A 60 -16.43 24.21 1.10
N VAL A 61 -16.58 25.52 1.34
CA VAL A 61 -15.62 26.52 0.88
C VAL A 61 -14.27 26.27 1.56
N ARG A 62 -14.26 26.07 2.89
CA ARG A 62 -13.05 25.74 3.65
C ARG A 62 -12.35 24.48 3.15
N PHE A 63 -13.09 23.42 2.82
CA PHE A 63 -12.49 22.20 2.27
C PHE A 63 -11.86 22.43 0.88
N ARG A 64 -12.54 23.18 0.00
CA ARG A 64 -11.98 23.53 -1.32
C ARG A 64 -10.76 24.43 -1.22
N ASP A 65 -10.78 25.40 -0.31
CA ASP A 65 -9.65 26.31 -0.08
C ASP A 65 -8.45 25.53 0.49
N ALA A 66 -8.69 24.64 1.47
CA ALA A 66 -7.65 23.77 2.02
C ALA A 66 -7.11 22.76 1.00
N TYR A 67 -7.98 22.23 0.12
CA TYR A 67 -7.56 21.42 -1.02
C TYR A 67 -6.63 22.22 -1.96
N GLN A 68 -7.02 23.45 -2.31
CA GLN A 68 -6.25 24.28 -3.21
C GLN A 68 -4.89 24.66 -2.60
N GLU A 69 -4.85 24.98 -1.30
CA GLU A 69 -3.62 25.19 -0.53
C GLU A 69 -2.72 23.95 -0.60
N ALA A 70 -3.28 22.77 -0.33
CA ALA A 70 -2.55 21.50 -0.31
C ALA A 70 -2.00 21.07 -1.68
N ILE A 71 -2.66 21.44 -2.78
CA ILE A 71 -2.16 21.16 -4.14
C ILE A 71 -1.10 22.19 -4.57
N THR A 72 -1.24 23.45 -4.11
CA THR A 72 -0.32 24.53 -4.46
C THR A 72 1.01 24.41 -3.73
N ASP A 73 0.98 24.05 -2.44
CA ASP A 73 2.16 23.78 -1.61
C ASP A 73 1.98 22.46 -0.84
N PRO A 74 2.30 21.32 -1.48
CA PRO A 74 2.04 20.01 -0.92
C PRO A 74 2.97 19.68 0.24
N SER A 75 2.42 19.68 1.45
CA SER A 75 3.10 19.25 2.68
C SER A 75 2.22 18.26 3.46
N PRO A 76 2.81 17.37 4.27
CA PRO A 76 2.04 16.46 5.13
C PRO A 76 1.00 17.19 5.99
N GLU A 77 1.35 18.38 6.49
CA GLU A 77 0.47 19.22 7.32
C GLU A 77 -0.69 19.83 6.54
N SER A 78 -0.44 20.37 5.33
CA SER A 78 -1.49 20.98 4.50
C SER A 78 -2.52 19.94 4.03
N VAL A 79 -2.07 18.74 3.63
CA VAL A 79 -2.96 17.65 3.23
C VAL A 79 -3.72 17.05 4.43
N GLN A 80 -3.06 16.87 5.58
CA GLN A 80 -3.75 16.39 6.78
C GLN A 80 -4.82 17.38 7.25
N ARG A 81 -4.54 18.68 7.18
CA ARG A 81 -5.51 19.75 7.48
C ARG A 81 -6.71 19.68 6.54
N ALA A 82 -6.49 19.54 5.24
CA ALA A 82 -7.55 19.41 4.25
C ALA A 82 -8.41 18.15 4.48
N LEU A 83 -7.78 16.99 4.73
CA LEU A 83 -8.49 15.74 5.01
C LEU A 83 -9.28 15.77 6.32
N ALA A 84 -8.78 16.44 7.36
CA ALA A 84 -9.48 16.57 8.63
C ALA A 84 -10.83 17.29 8.51
N LEU A 85 -10.95 18.24 7.57
CA LEU A 85 -12.20 18.95 7.28
C LEU A 85 -13.30 18.04 6.66
N TRP A 86 -12.91 16.89 6.10
CA TRP A 86 -13.84 15.93 5.48
C TRP A 86 -14.52 14.99 6.50
N GLY A 87 -13.91 14.78 7.67
CA GLY A 87 -14.44 13.94 8.75
C GLY A 87 -14.80 12.51 8.29
N ALA A 88 -16.04 12.08 8.52
CA ALA A 88 -16.55 10.74 8.16
C ALA A 88 -17.01 10.62 6.69
N GLY A 89 -16.93 11.70 5.92
CA GLY A 89 -17.37 11.75 4.52
C GLY A 89 -18.89 11.66 4.32
N PRO A 90 -19.35 11.74 3.06
CA PRO A 90 -20.76 11.72 2.71
C PRO A 90 -21.35 10.30 2.83
N LEU A 91 -22.61 10.22 3.29
CA LEU A 91 -23.38 8.97 3.30
C LEU A 91 -23.34 8.30 1.90
N PRO A 92 -23.23 6.96 1.80
CA PRO A 92 -23.06 6.26 0.52
C PRO A 92 -24.06 6.64 -0.57
N ARG A 93 -25.34 6.79 -0.21
CA ARG A 93 -26.44 7.22 -1.10
C ARG A 93 -26.30 8.62 -1.69
N LEU A 94 -25.44 9.47 -1.11
CA LEU A 94 -25.22 10.85 -1.56
C LEU A 94 -24.08 10.95 -2.58
N ARG A 95 -23.22 9.93 -2.70
CA ARG A 95 -22.06 9.94 -3.61
C ARG A 95 -22.43 10.11 -5.09
N ALA A 96 -23.66 9.77 -5.47
CA ALA A 96 -24.14 9.91 -6.84
C ALA A 96 -24.47 11.36 -7.24
N VAL A 97 -24.67 12.26 -6.27
CA VAL A 97 -24.98 13.68 -6.50
C VAL A 97 -23.75 14.39 -7.07
N PRO A 98 -23.86 15.19 -8.16
CA PRO A 98 -22.72 15.79 -8.85
C PRO A 98 -21.76 16.56 -7.93
N GLU A 99 -22.31 17.39 -7.04
CA GLU A 99 -21.53 18.22 -6.12
C GLU A 99 -20.85 17.37 -5.03
N VAL A 100 -21.45 16.26 -4.60
CA VAL A 100 -20.78 15.31 -3.68
C VAL A 100 -19.67 14.58 -4.41
N ARG A 101 -19.92 14.20 -5.66
CA ARG A 101 -18.98 13.45 -6.49
C ARG A 101 -17.70 14.24 -6.74
N GLU A 102 -17.82 15.53 -7.03
CA GLU A 102 -16.68 16.43 -7.15
C GLU A 102 -15.83 16.40 -5.86
N LEU A 103 -16.47 16.61 -4.71
CA LEU A 103 -15.77 16.64 -3.42
C LEU A 103 -15.15 15.29 -3.02
N VAL A 104 -15.82 14.18 -3.34
CA VAL A 104 -15.25 12.83 -3.19
C VAL A 104 -14.02 12.68 -4.08
N GLY A 105 -14.06 13.17 -5.31
CA GLY A 105 -12.91 13.20 -6.21
C GLY A 105 -11.72 13.99 -5.64
N LEU A 106 -11.98 15.18 -5.09
CA LEU A 106 -10.96 16.00 -4.42
C LEU A 106 -10.36 15.28 -3.20
N GLN A 107 -11.18 14.58 -2.43
CA GLN A 107 -10.72 13.79 -1.28
C GLN A 107 -9.87 12.59 -1.71
N GLU A 108 -10.27 11.87 -2.76
CA GLU A 108 -9.47 10.78 -3.33
C GLU A 108 -8.12 11.28 -3.87
N GLU A 109 -8.09 12.49 -4.42
CA GLU A 109 -6.86 13.15 -4.84
C GLU A 109 -5.97 13.54 -3.65
N LEU A 110 -6.53 14.10 -2.58
CA LEU A 110 -5.79 14.39 -1.34
C LEU A 110 -5.25 13.13 -0.67
N VAL A 111 -6.00 12.03 -0.65
CA VAL A 111 -5.51 10.74 -0.12
C VAL A 111 -4.34 10.23 -0.96
N ARG A 112 -4.43 10.31 -2.30
CA ARG A 112 -3.30 9.98 -3.19
C ARG A 112 -2.10 10.90 -2.96
N LEU A 113 -2.33 12.19 -2.77
CA LEU A 113 -1.28 13.16 -2.46
C LEU A 113 -0.65 12.89 -1.09
N GLN A 114 -1.44 12.53 -0.08
CA GLN A 114 -0.95 12.16 1.25
C GLN A 114 0.02 10.97 1.19
N LEU A 115 -0.28 9.97 0.36
CA LEU A 115 0.59 8.82 0.15
C LEU A 115 1.91 9.19 -0.55
N ARG A 116 1.91 10.27 -1.34
CA ARG A 116 3.09 10.78 -2.06
C ARG A 116 3.97 11.71 -1.21
N ILE A 117 3.37 12.54 -0.35
CA ILE A 117 4.10 13.49 0.50
C ILE A 117 4.53 12.88 1.84
N ARG A 118 3.92 11.77 2.28
CA ARG A 118 4.37 11.07 3.47
C ARG A 118 5.81 10.62 3.24
N ARG A 119 6.71 11.08 4.11
CA ARG A 119 8.08 10.58 4.13
C ARG A 119 8.06 9.09 4.40
N ARG A 120 8.56 8.33 3.43
CA ARG A 120 8.71 6.87 3.55
C ARG A 120 9.92 6.58 4.41
N ARG A 121 9.82 5.53 5.22
CA ARG A 121 10.90 5.09 6.10
C ARG A 121 11.76 4.09 5.34
N LEU A 122 12.99 4.46 5.05
CA LEU A 122 13.93 3.60 4.32
C LEU A 122 14.91 2.95 5.30
N LEU A 123 15.14 1.66 5.12
CA LEU A 123 16.29 0.97 5.71
C LEU A 123 17.38 0.91 4.64
N ILE A 124 18.54 1.49 4.90
CA ILE A 124 19.71 1.42 4.03
C ILE A 124 20.76 0.57 4.71
N VAL A 125 21.14 -0.54 4.08
CA VAL A 125 22.18 -1.45 4.56
C VAL A 125 23.36 -1.35 3.61
N ASP A 126 24.38 -0.58 3.98
CA ASP A 126 25.53 -0.28 3.11
C ASP A 126 26.72 0.19 3.98
N ASP A 127 27.90 -0.39 3.76
CA ASP A 127 29.11 -0.16 4.57
C ASP A 127 29.93 1.07 4.12
N GLN A 128 29.75 1.53 2.87
CA GLN A 128 30.63 2.51 2.23
C GLN A 128 29.94 3.82 1.85
N ILE A 129 28.72 3.73 1.32
CA ILE A 129 27.99 4.86 0.74
C ILE A 129 26.62 5.09 1.40
N GLY A 130 26.30 4.41 2.50
CA GLY A 130 25.03 4.54 3.21
C GLY A 130 24.63 6.00 3.52
N ASP A 131 25.55 6.81 4.05
CA ASP A 131 25.29 8.24 4.30
C ASP A 131 25.05 9.06 3.03
N ARG A 132 25.73 8.72 1.93
CA ARG A 132 25.50 9.36 0.63
C ARG A 132 24.12 8.99 0.08
N LEU A 133 23.70 7.74 0.24
CA LEU A 133 22.36 7.29 -0.14
C LEU A 133 21.29 7.96 0.71
N ARG A 134 21.52 8.09 2.02
CA ARG A 134 20.64 8.86 2.92
C ARG A 134 20.49 10.31 2.47
N ALA A 135 21.57 10.98 2.06
CA ALA A 135 21.50 12.32 1.51
C ALA A 135 20.81 12.36 0.13
N LEU A 136 21.03 11.34 -0.70
CA LEU A 136 20.42 11.19 -2.02
C LEU A 136 18.88 11.11 -1.95
N PHE A 137 18.37 10.48 -0.89
CA PHE A 137 16.96 10.25 -0.58
C PHE A 137 16.49 11.10 0.62
N GLY A 138 17.01 12.33 0.77
CA GLY A 138 16.72 13.21 1.91
C GLY A 138 15.25 13.63 2.07
N GLU A 139 14.42 13.37 1.05
CA GLU A 139 12.97 13.46 1.09
C GLU A 139 12.30 12.34 1.91
N HIS A 140 13.05 11.30 2.28
CA HIS A 140 12.62 10.13 3.03
C HIS A 140 13.29 10.05 4.41
N ASP A 141 12.66 9.34 5.34
CA ASP A 141 13.21 9.10 6.66
C ASP A 141 14.09 7.84 6.60
N ALA A 142 15.37 8.01 6.27
CA ALA A 142 16.30 6.90 6.12
C ALA A 142 17.08 6.57 7.39
N THR A 143 17.09 5.29 7.77
CA THR A 143 17.98 4.70 8.77
C THR A 143 19.09 3.95 8.04
N VAL A 144 20.35 4.23 8.39
CA VAL A 144 21.52 3.58 7.79
C VAL A 144 22.13 2.62 8.80
N ILE A 145 22.39 1.41 8.35
CA ILE A 145 23.20 0.40 9.05
C ILE A 145 24.31 -0.08 8.11
N SER A 146 25.44 -0.47 8.68
CA SER A 146 26.68 -0.73 7.93
C SER A 146 27.20 -2.16 8.08
N SER A 147 26.43 -3.06 8.69
CA SER A 147 26.87 -4.45 8.93
C SER A 147 25.70 -5.39 9.17
N LEU A 148 25.95 -6.68 8.95
CA LEU A 148 25.00 -7.74 9.27
C LEU A 148 24.64 -7.80 10.76
N GLN A 149 25.57 -7.47 11.66
CA GLN A 149 25.28 -7.44 13.10
C GLN A 149 24.21 -6.39 13.44
N GLN A 150 24.36 -5.16 12.93
CA GLN A 150 23.39 -4.09 13.14
C GLN A 150 22.01 -4.43 12.56
N PHE A 151 21.97 -5.21 11.47
CA PHE A 151 20.70 -5.71 10.94
C PHE A 151 20.00 -6.63 11.95
N TRP A 152 20.74 -7.55 12.57
CA TRP A 152 20.17 -8.46 13.57
C TRP A 152 19.73 -7.74 14.85
N ASP A 153 20.42 -6.67 15.23
CA ASP A 153 20.01 -5.83 16.35
C ASP A 153 18.67 -5.10 16.07
N LEU A 154 18.35 -4.85 14.80
CA LEU A 154 17.12 -4.17 14.33
C LEU A 154 16.00 -5.13 13.93
N LYS A 155 16.24 -6.44 13.90
CA LYS A 155 15.35 -7.42 13.25
C LYS A 155 13.90 -7.37 13.73
N ASP A 156 13.69 -7.09 15.02
CA ASP A 156 12.37 -7.09 15.65
C ASP A 156 11.57 -5.80 15.33
N ASP A 157 12.25 -4.76 14.85
CA ASP A 157 11.67 -3.46 14.51
C ASP A 157 11.48 -3.24 13.00
N LEU A 158 11.75 -4.25 12.15
CA LEU A 158 11.72 -4.11 10.69
C LEU A 158 10.36 -3.67 10.12
N GLY A 159 9.27 -3.90 10.86
CA GLY A 159 7.91 -3.50 10.47
C GLY A 159 7.67 -1.98 10.40
N ILE A 160 8.62 -1.16 10.86
CA ILE A 160 8.50 0.31 10.77
C ILE A 160 8.89 0.86 9.38
N PHE A 161 9.64 0.08 8.59
CA PHE A 161 10.17 0.52 7.30
C PHE A 161 9.21 0.24 6.16
N ASP A 162 9.26 1.10 5.14
CA ASP A 162 8.48 0.96 3.91
C ASP A 162 9.29 0.25 2.80
N LEU A 163 10.63 0.33 2.83
CA LEU A 163 11.53 -0.27 1.83
C LEU A 163 12.95 -0.44 2.39
N ALA A 164 13.59 -1.56 2.04
CA ALA A 164 15.01 -1.81 2.31
C ALA A 164 15.86 -1.66 1.04
N LEU A 165 16.98 -0.95 1.13
CA LEU A 165 18.06 -0.91 0.15
C LEU A 165 19.22 -1.67 0.76
N VAL A 166 19.61 -2.79 0.14
CA VAL A 166 20.62 -3.69 0.70
C VAL A 166 21.79 -3.77 -0.27
N ASP A 167 22.99 -3.42 0.17
CA ASP A 167 24.19 -3.70 -0.61
C ASP A 167 24.52 -5.19 -0.55
N LEU A 168 24.99 -5.74 -1.66
CA LEU A 168 25.36 -7.15 -1.77
C LEU A 168 26.54 -7.49 -0.86
N HIS A 169 27.49 -6.56 -0.77
CA HIS A 169 28.72 -6.67 -0.01
C HIS A 169 28.64 -5.70 1.18
N LEU A 170 28.91 -6.19 2.39
CA LEU A 170 28.94 -5.35 3.60
C LEU A 170 30.34 -5.31 4.22
N GLN A 171 31.32 -5.93 3.58
CA GLN A 171 32.72 -5.88 3.97
C GLN A 171 33.55 -5.12 2.92
N VAL A 172 34.59 -4.45 3.40
CA VAL A 172 35.47 -3.57 2.61
C VAL A 172 36.16 -4.30 1.46
N ASP A 173 36.38 -5.62 1.57
CA ASP A 173 37.05 -6.41 0.53
C ASP A 173 36.12 -6.84 -0.62
N ASN A 174 34.80 -6.63 -0.49
CA ASN A 174 33.76 -7.04 -1.44
C ASN A 174 33.78 -8.53 -1.80
N VAL A 175 34.33 -9.37 -0.93
CA VAL A 175 34.37 -10.83 -1.16
C VAL A 175 33.16 -11.51 -0.52
N ASP A 176 32.55 -10.86 0.47
CA ASP A 176 31.38 -11.37 1.18
C ASP A 176 30.10 -11.32 0.33
N GLN A 177 29.03 -11.95 0.79
CA GLN A 177 27.69 -11.84 0.21
C GLN A 177 26.67 -11.67 1.34
N GLU A 178 27.03 -10.93 2.40
CA GLU A 178 26.18 -10.77 3.58
C GLU A 178 24.84 -10.10 3.24
N GLY A 179 24.81 -9.27 2.19
CA GLY A 179 23.58 -8.70 1.65
C GLY A 179 22.56 -9.77 1.25
N LEU A 180 23.00 -10.93 0.74
CA LEU A 180 22.10 -12.05 0.39
C LEU A 180 21.45 -12.66 1.63
N VAL A 181 22.17 -12.73 2.75
CA VAL A 181 21.62 -13.23 4.03
C VAL A 181 20.49 -12.33 4.51
N ILE A 182 20.67 -11.01 4.37
CA ILE A 182 19.66 -10.02 4.75
C ILE A 182 18.43 -10.13 3.87
N VAL A 183 18.58 -10.13 2.53
CA VAL A 183 17.42 -10.21 1.65
C VAL A 183 16.69 -11.55 1.73
N ASP A 184 17.39 -12.65 2.02
CA ASP A 184 16.75 -13.94 2.32
C ASP A 184 15.88 -13.86 3.58
N HIS A 185 16.41 -13.26 4.66
CA HIS A 185 15.63 -13.03 5.88
C HIS A 185 14.42 -12.14 5.61
N LEU A 186 14.60 -11.02 4.89
CA LEU A 186 13.49 -10.13 4.55
C LEU A 186 12.41 -10.85 3.74
N ALA A 187 12.81 -11.65 2.75
CA ALA A 187 11.91 -12.39 1.88
C ALA A 187 11.12 -13.48 2.60
N ARG A 188 11.73 -14.14 3.60
CA ARG A 188 11.13 -15.25 4.34
C ARG A 188 10.35 -14.79 5.55
N GLU A 189 10.87 -13.83 6.30
CA GLU A 189 10.39 -13.49 7.63
C GLU A 189 9.60 -12.18 7.71
N THR A 190 9.63 -11.35 6.68
CA THR A 190 8.99 -10.03 6.69
C THR A 190 8.11 -9.76 5.47
N SER A 191 7.35 -8.66 5.49
CA SER A 191 6.69 -8.07 4.31
C SER A 191 7.48 -6.88 3.72
N LEU A 192 8.64 -6.55 4.29
CA LEU A 192 9.43 -5.39 3.89
C LEU A 192 9.99 -5.62 2.48
N PRO A 193 9.58 -4.85 1.45
CA PRO A 193 10.19 -4.95 0.15
C PRO A 193 11.67 -4.61 0.21
N ALA A 194 12.48 -5.28 -0.62
CA ALA A 194 13.90 -5.05 -0.70
C ALA A 194 14.36 -4.79 -2.15
N ILE A 195 15.34 -3.90 -2.29
CA ILE A 195 16.15 -3.70 -3.49
C ILE A 195 17.58 -4.12 -3.15
N LEU A 196 18.12 -5.04 -3.93
CA LEU A 196 19.52 -5.45 -3.80
C LEU A 196 20.38 -4.58 -4.72
N MET A 197 21.48 -4.06 -4.19
CA MET A 197 22.42 -3.20 -4.88
C MET A 197 23.78 -3.88 -4.99
N THR A 198 24.52 -3.64 -6.07
CA THR A 198 25.92 -4.08 -6.19
C THR A 198 26.68 -3.20 -7.17
N VAL A 199 27.99 -3.03 -7.02
CA VAL A 199 28.82 -2.41 -8.06
C VAL A 199 29.03 -3.35 -9.25
N GLN A 200 29.12 -4.65 -9.00
CA GLN A 200 29.45 -5.62 -10.04
C GLN A 200 28.83 -7.00 -9.72
N PRO A 201 27.81 -7.44 -10.48
CA PRO A 201 27.31 -8.79 -10.38
C PRO A 201 28.41 -9.81 -10.73
N ALA A 202 28.42 -10.97 -10.06
CA ALA A 202 29.35 -12.04 -10.39
C ALA A 202 29.15 -12.48 -11.86
N PRO A 203 30.22 -12.88 -12.58
CA PRO A 203 30.10 -13.33 -13.97
C PRO A 203 29.07 -14.45 -14.13
N GLY A 204 28.14 -14.28 -15.07
CA GLY A 204 27.08 -15.27 -15.32
C GLY A 204 25.89 -15.21 -14.35
N THR A 205 25.82 -14.20 -13.47
CA THR A 205 24.65 -14.01 -12.60
C THR A 205 23.40 -13.69 -13.43
N ASP A 206 22.39 -14.56 -13.35
CA ASP A 206 21.04 -14.28 -13.86
C ASP A 206 20.30 -13.41 -12.83
N LEU A 207 20.27 -12.10 -13.08
CA LEU A 207 19.63 -11.12 -12.20
C LEU A 207 18.13 -11.41 -12.00
N GLN A 208 17.45 -11.91 -13.02
CA GLN A 208 16.02 -12.24 -12.94
C GLN A 208 15.79 -13.43 -12.02
N LYS A 209 16.68 -14.43 -12.10
CA LYS A 209 16.66 -15.55 -11.15
C LYS A 209 16.90 -15.08 -9.72
N VAL A 210 17.88 -14.20 -9.49
CA VAL A 210 18.15 -13.66 -8.14
C VAL A 210 16.94 -12.88 -7.60
N MET A 211 16.34 -12.01 -8.41
CA MET A 211 15.14 -11.27 -8.02
C MET A 211 13.99 -12.20 -7.63
N ARG A 212 13.77 -13.29 -8.38
CA ARG A 212 12.75 -14.30 -8.05
C ARG A 212 13.09 -15.09 -6.78
N ASP A 213 14.33 -15.54 -6.65
CA ASP A 213 14.77 -16.38 -5.52
C ASP A 213 14.67 -15.63 -4.17
N TYR A 214 14.94 -14.31 -4.16
CA TYR A 214 14.92 -13.48 -2.95
C TYR A 214 13.75 -12.47 -2.89
N HIS A 215 12.72 -12.63 -3.73
CA HIS A 215 11.52 -11.76 -3.75
C HIS A 215 11.80 -10.24 -3.86
N LEU A 216 12.89 -9.86 -4.53
CA LEU A 216 13.32 -8.47 -4.64
C LEU A 216 12.34 -7.67 -5.50
N VAL A 217 12.15 -6.40 -5.16
CA VAL A 217 11.46 -5.45 -6.04
C VAL A 217 12.34 -5.12 -7.23
N SER A 218 13.64 -4.95 -6.98
CA SER A 218 14.62 -4.63 -8.01
C SER A 218 16.00 -5.14 -7.62
N TYR A 219 16.84 -5.33 -8.64
CA TYR A 219 18.27 -5.58 -8.49
C TYR A 219 18.98 -4.48 -9.28
N VAL A 220 19.74 -3.62 -8.60
CA VAL A 220 20.34 -2.43 -9.19
C VAL A 220 21.86 -2.53 -9.19
N VAL A 221 22.47 -2.31 -10.35
CA VAL A 221 23.92 -2.11 -10.46
C VAL A 221 24.24 -0.64 -10.17
N LYS A 222 25.02 -0.38 -9.12
CA LYS A 222 25.44 0.96 -8.67
C LYS A 222 26.21 1.64 -9.80
N GLY A 223 25.67 2.76 -10.27
CA GLY A 223 26.31 3.63 -11.25
C GLY A 223 26.63 4.99 -10.64
N ALA A 224 27.58 5.72 -11.23
CA ALA A 224 28.02 7.01 -10.70
C ALA A 224 26.89 8.05 -10.47
N ALA A 225 25.81 7.97 -11.24
CA ALA A 225 24.67 8.90 -11.16
C ALA A 225 23.50 8.39 -10.30
N ASN A 226 23.51 7.12 -9.84
CA ASN A 226 22.41 6.49 -9.08
C ASN A 226 21.00 6.64 -9.68
N THR A 227 20.87 6.92 -10.99
CA THR A 227 19.57 7.12 -11.66
C THR A 227 18.71 5.87 -11.61
N ALA A 228 19.28 4.71 -11.96
CA ALA A 228 18.58 3.43 -11.88
C ALA A 228 18.09 3.09 -10.46
N LEU A 229 18.85 3.50 -9.43
CA LEU A 229 18.45 3.30 -8.05
C LEU A 229 17.28 4.22 -7.68
N ARG A 230 17.32 5.50 -8.09
CA ARG A 230 16.22 6.45 -7.88
C ARG A 230 14.94 6.00 -8.54
N ASP A 231 15.02 5.55 -9.79
CA ASP A 231 13.86 5.06 -10.54
C ASP A 231 13.27 3.81 -9.84
N ALA A 232 14.11 2.86 -9.43
CA ALA A 232 13.67 1.66 -8.72
C ALA A 232 13.01 1.97 -7.36
N VAL A 233 13.54 2.95 -6.61
CA VAL A 233 12.94 3.41 -5.35
C VAL A 233 11.61 4.11 -5.61
N GLY A 234 11.54 4.99 -6.61
CA GLY A 234 10.31 5.67 -7.00
C GLY A 234 9.20 4.70 -7.41
N ASP A 235 9.53 3.70 -8.21
CA ASP A 235 8.58 2.65 -8.63
C ASP A 235 8.11 1.79 -7.44
N ALA A 236 9.04 1.41 -6.55
CA ALA A 236 8.75 0.63 -5.35
C ALA A 236 7.81 1.36 -4.38
N LEU A 237 8.01 2.66 -4.20
CA LEU A 237 7.24 3.48 -3.26
C LEU A 237 5.94 4.07 -3.85
N SER A 238 5.83 4.14 -5.18
CA SER A 238 4.62 4.61 -5.87
C SER A 238 3.55 3.53 -6.04
N THR A 239 3.93 2.26 -5.97
CA THR A 239 3.01 1.12 -6.02
C THR A 239 2.47 0.83 -4.62
N ASP A 240 1.20 0.42 -4.50
CA ASP A 240 0.68 -0.12 -3.25
C ASP A 240 1.57 -1.31 -2.82
N PRO A 241 2.31 -1.20 -1.70
CA PRO A 241 3.33 -2.19 -1.32
C PRO A 241 2.72 -3.57 -1.08
N ASP A 242 1.48 -3.63 -0.59
CA ASP A 242 0.78 -4.87 -0.33
C ASP A 242 0.37 -5.55 -1.64
N ALA A 243 -0.19 -4.78 -2.58
CA ALA A 243 -0.53 -5.27 -3.91
C ALA A 243 0.71 -5.72 -4.69
N ALA A 244 1.82 -4.97 -4.60
CA ALA A 244 3.08 -5.31 -5.22
C ALA A 244 3.68 -6.60 -4.64
N LEU A 245 3.60 -6.80 -3.32
CA LEU A 245 4.08 -8.01 -2.67
C LEU A 245 3.20 -9.22 -3.00
N LEU A 246 1.87 -9.07 -2.97
CA LEU A 246 0.93 -10.11 -3.39
C LEU A 246 1.20 -10.57 -4.82
N LYS A 247 1.39 -9.62 -5.75
CA LYS A 247 1.74 -9.93 -7.13
C LYS A 247 3.04 -10.72 -7.22
N ARG A 248 4.10 -10.29 -6.53
CA ARG A 248 5.42 -10.98 -6.54
C ARG A 248 5.36 -12.38 -5.97
N LEU A 249 4.70 -12.56 -4.82
CA LEU A 249 4.51 -13.87 -4.22
C LEU A 249 3.72 -14.81 -5.16
N GLY A 250 2.75 -14.26 -5.90
CA GLY A 250 1.97 -14.99 -6.89
C GLY A 250 2.79 -15.39 -8.13
N ASP A 251 3.56 -14.44 -8.68
CA ASP A 251 4.43 -14.66 -9.84
C ASP A 251 5.53 -15.70 -9.55
N GLY A 252 5.99 -15.79 -8.30
CA GLY A 252 6.99 -16.78 -7.86
C GLY A 252 6.42 -18.19 -7.61
N LEU A 253 5.10 -18.35 -7.50
CA LEU A 253 4.47 -19.61 -7.10
C LEU A 253 4.75 -20.77 -8.07
N PRO A 254 4.67 -20.62 -9.41
CA PRO A 254 4.93 -21.71 -10.34
C PRO A 254 6.36 -22.27 -10.23
N ASP A 255 7.34 -21.40 -9.97
CA ASP A 255 8.74 -21.81 -9.76
C ASP A 255 8.90 -22.61 -8.46
N ARG A 256 8.18 -22.22 -7.39
CA ARG A 256 8.17 -22.94 -6.11
C ARG A 256 7.59 -24.35 -6.25
N VAL A 257 6.44 -24.47 -6.93
CA VAL A 257 5.81 -25.76 -7.22
C VAL A 257 6.75 -26.67 -8.00
N ARG A 258 7.36 -26.16 -9.09
CA ARG A 258 8.31 -26.93 -9.90
C ARG A 258 9.51 -27.42 -9.09
N LYS A 259 10.05 -26.58 -8.20
CA LYS A 259 11.15 -26.96 -7.30
C LYS A 259 10.70 -28.05 -6.31
N ALA A 260 9.50 -27.95 -5.74
CA ALA A 260 8.91 -28.95 -4.86
C ALA A 260 8.74 -30.31 -5.56
N GLU A 261 8.14 -30.34 -6.76
CA GLU A 261 7.97 -31.55 -7.57
C GLU A 261 9.30 -32.23 -7.90
N LYS A 262 10.29 -31.43 -8.33
CA LYS A 262 11.62 -31.93 -8.66
C LYS A 262 12.28 -32.58 -7.44
N ARG A 263 12.09 -32.02 -6.24
CA ARG A 263 12.62 -32.57 -4.98
C ARG A 263 11.92 -33.86 -4.56
N LEU A 264 10.59 -33.91 -4.63
CA LEU A 264 9.84 -35.14 -4.36
C LEU A 264 10.28 -36.26 -5.31
N THR A 265 10.42 -35.94 -6.59
CA THR A 265 10.93 -36.89 -7.60
C THR A 265 12.34 -37.38 -7.24
N ALA A 266 13.26 -36.47 -6.91
CA ALA A 266 14.64 -36.82 -6.58
C ALA A 266 14.78 -37.69 -5.31
N ARG A 267 13.83 -37.60 -4.37
CA ARG A 267 13.80 -38.41 -3.15
C ARG A 267 13.05 -39.74 -3.32
N GLY A 268 12.48 -40.01 -4.50
CA GLY A 268 11.66 -41.21 -4.73
C GLY A 268 10.34 -41.19 -3.95
N ALA A 269 9.76 -40.01 -3.77
CA ALA A 269 8.53 -39.81 -3.01
C ALA A 269 7.37 -40.65 -3.55
N ALA A 270 6.50 -41.11 -2.65
CA ALA A 270 5.34 -41.92 -3.00
C ALA A 270 4.24 -41.08 -3.66
N ARG A 271 3.33 -41.74 -4.39
CA ARG A 271 2.17 -41.09 -5.03
C ARG A 271 1.30 -40.27 -4.05
N ALA A 272 1.22 -40.70 -2.79
CA ALA A 272 0.50 -39.98 -1.74
C ALA A 272 1.13 -38.61 -1.41
N GLU A 273 2.46 -38.48 -1.51
CA GLU A 273 3.16 -37.21 -1.25
C GLU A 273 2.93 -36.21 -2.38
N PHE A 274 2.87 -36.68 -3.63
CA PHE A 274 2.47 -35.85 -4.78
C PHE A 274 1.01 -35.39 -4.67
N ALA A 275 0.10 -36.26 -4.25
CA ALA A 275 -1.29 -35.87 -4.01
C ALA A 275 -1.41 -34.81 -2.89
N LYS A 276 -0.59 -34.93 -1.85
CA LYS A 276 -0.51 -33.91 -0.79
C LYS A 276 0.02 -32.58 -1.34
N LEU A 277 1.07 -32.61 -2.16
CA LEU A 277 1.60 -31.41 -2.82
C LEU A 277 0.51 -30.71 -3.65
N GLU A 278 -0.26 -31.47 -4.44
CA GLU A 278 -1.35 -30.93 -5.26
C GLU A 278 -2.40 -30.21 -4.39
N MET A 279 -2.82 -30.83 -3.28
CA MET A 279 -3.73 -30.19 -2.31
C MET A 279 -3.15 -28.91 -1.69
N ASP A 280 -1.87 -28.91 -1.32
CA ASP A 280 -1.21 -27.75 -0.73
C ASP A 280 -1.05 -26.60 -1.77
N VAL A 281 -0.85 -26.94 -3.05
CA VAL A 281 -0.84 -25.97 -4.16
C VAL A 281 -2.22 -25.37 -4.41
N GLU A 282 -3.29 -26.17 -4.41
CA GLU A 282 -4.66 -25.66 -4.52
C GLU A 282 -5.00 -24.71 -3.36
N ARG A 283 -4.59 -25.06 -2.15
CA ARG A 283 -4.75 -24.20 -0.97
C ARG A 283 -4.03 -22.86 -1.14
N LEU A 284 -2.78 -22.89 -1.61
CA LEU A 284 -2.02 -21.67 -1.93
C LEU A 284 -2.79 -20.79 -2.90
N TRP A 285 -3.21 -21.30 -4.06
CA TRP A 285 -3.96 -20.53 -5.05
C TRP A 285 -5.27 -19.97 -4.50
N SER A 286 -5.99 -20.73 -3.68
CA SER A 286 -7.22 -20.27 -3.02
C SER A 286 -6.93 -19.06 -2.09
N VAL A 287 -5.84 -19.12 -1.32
CA VAL A 287 -5.42 -18.04 -0.42
C VAL A 287 -4.94 -16.81 -1.21
N PHE A 288 -4.26 -16.96 -2.34
CA PHE A 288 -3.90 -15.81 -3.19
C PHE A 288 -5.12 -15.10 -3.77
N THR A 289 -6.16 -15.85 -4.13
CA THR A 289 -7.36 -15.29 -4.76
C THR A 289 -8.28 -14.58 -3.75
N LYS A 290 -8.24 -14.98 -2.47
CA LYS A 290 -9.26 -14.59 -1.46
C LYS A 290 -8.70 -14.11 -0.13
N GLY A 291 -7.40 -14.27 0.11
CA GLY A 291 -6.75 -14.03 1.38
C GLY A 291 -6.15 -12.64 1.51
N SER A 292 -5.93 -12.21 2.75
CA SER A 292 -5.11 -11.03 3.07
C SER A 292 -3.62 -11.34 2.93
N LEU A 293 -2.80 -10.31 2.68
CA LEU A 293 -1.34 -10.45 2.57
C LEU A 293 -0.68 -11.27 3.71
N PRO A 294 -0.99 -11.06 5.01
CA PRO A 294 -0.40 -11.86 6.08
C PRO A 294 -0.68 -13.35 5.96
N LEU A 295 -1.91 -13.71 5.55
CA LEU A 295 -2.33 -15.09 5.35
C LEU A 295 -1.63 -15.72 4.14
N VAL A 296 -1.44 -14.95 3.07
CA VAL A 296 -0.66 -15.38 1.88
C VAL A 296 0.78 -15.66 2.30
N GLN A 297 1.42 -14.75 3.03
CA GLN A 297 2.79 -14.93 3.51
C GLN A 297 2.94 -16.16 4.42
N GLU A 298 2.06 -16.32 5.40
CA GLU A 298 2.07 -17.48 6.29
C GLU A 298 1.91 -18.78 5.51
N THR A 299 1.00 -18.81 4.53
CA THR A 299 0.76 -20.00 3.70
C THR A 299 1.97 -20.32 2.81
N VAL A 300 2.61 -19.30 2.23
CA VAL A 300 3.85 -19.47 1.45
C VAL A 300 4.98 -19.98 2.34
N ARG A 301 5.18 -19.43 3.55
CA ARG A 301 6.18 -19.93 4.51
C ARG A 301 5.93 -21.38 4.91
N ALA A 302 4.68 -21.73 5.18
CA ALA A 302 4.32 -23.10 5.52
C ALA A 302 4.62 -24.08 4.37
N PHE A 303 4.32 -23.67 3.13
CA PHE A 303 4.68 -24.44 1.94
C PHE A 303 6.20 -24.61 1.79
N ASP A 304 6.96 -23.54 1.99
CA ASP A 304 8.42 -23.56 1.92
C ASP A 304 9.03 -24.39 3.04
N SER A 305 8.45 -24.40 4.24
CA SER A 305 8.92 -25.28 5.32
C SER A 305 8.74 -26.76 4.96
N LEU A 306 7.66 -27.11 4.25
CA LEU A 306 7.36 -28.47 3.83
C LEU A 306 8.18 -28.94 2.61
N TYR A 307 8.38 -28.05 1.64
CA TYR A 307 8.91 -28.40 0.32
C TYR A 307 10.19 -27.65 -0.08
N GLY A 308 10.62 -26.68 0.73
CA GLY A 308 11.80 -25.83 0.57
C GLY A 308 13.13 -26.55 0.76
N ASP A 309 14.23 -25.80 0.64
CA ASP A 309 15.57 -26.35 0.85
C ASP A 309 15.88 -26.35 2.34
N PRO A 310 16.21 -27.50 2.97
CA PRO A 310 16.65 -27.50 4.37
C PRO A 310 18.08 -26.95 4.56
N ARG A 311 18.79 -26.59 3.47
CA ARG A 311 20.20 -26.14 3.50
C ARG A 311 20.41 -24.66 3.19
N VAL A 312 19.36 -23.85 3.21
CA VAL A 312 19.46 -22.39 3.09
C VAL A 312 18.78 -21.75 4.28
#